data_AF-A0A1F6RJE3-F1
#
_entry.id   AF-A0A1F6RJE3-F1
#
_cell.length_a   1.000
_cell.length_b   1.000
_cell.length_c   1.000
_cell.angle_alpha   90.00
_cell.angle_beta   90.00
_cell.angle_gamma   90.00
#
_symmetry.space_group_name_H-M   'P 1'
#
loop_
_entity.id
_entity.type
_entity.pdbx_description
1 polymer ?
#
loop_
_entity_poly.entity_id
_entity_poly.type
_entity_poly.pdbx_seq_one_letter_code
_entity_poly.pdbx_strand_id
1 'polypeptide(L)' 'MLSKCAICGSEQIELKKIDHYIKRDYNIVFVDVEVESCKKCGEIYFTPEQIKLFEDISEKLKQNKTNDFRVVGKSFKFNI' A
#
# COMPACT_ATOMS: atom_id res chain seq x y z
N MET A 1 12.30 -4.86 -13.05
CA MET A 1 11.79 -6.22 -12.83
C MET A 1 12.85 -6.99 -12.05
N LEU A 2 12.50 -7.47 -10.86
CA LEU A 2 13.36 -8.24 -9.98
C LEU A 2 13.60 -9.63 -10.56
N SER A 3 14.86 -10.06 -10.59
CA SER A 3 15.23 -11.40 -11.04
C SER A 3 15.03 -12.46 -9.97
N LYS A 4 15.10 -12.07 -8.68
CA LYS A 4 14.90 -12.97 -7.54
C LYS A 4 14.36 -12.22 -6.34
N CYS A 5 13.65 -12.95 -5.48
CA CYS A 5 13.15 -12.46 -4.21
C CYS A 5 14.31 -12.23 -3.23
N ALA A 6 14.41 -11.03 -2.68
CA ALA A 6 15.39 -10.68 -1.66
C ALA A 6 15.16 -11.41 -0.33
N ILE A 7 13.94 -11.92 -0.08
CA ILE A 7 13.57 -12.59 1.17
C ILE A 7 13.82 -14.10 1.12
N CYS A 8 13.42 -14.78 0.04
CA CYS A 8 13.49 -16.25 -0.05
C CYS A 8 14.36 -16.78 -1.20
N GLY A 9 14.95 -15.90 -2.02
CA GLY A 9 15.82 -16.27 -3.14
C GLY A 9 15.10 -16.86 -4.37
N SER A 10 13.78 -17.02 -4.33
CA SER A 10 12.99 -17.54 -5.47
C SER A 10 13.00 -16.59 -6.67
N GLU A 11 13.11 -17.13 -7.87
CA GLU A 11 12.98 -16.39 -9.13
C GLU A 11 11.51 -16.21 -9.57
N GLN A 12 10.57 -16.75 -8.81
CA GLN A 12 9.13 -16.67 -9.11
C GLN A 12 8.56 -15.29 -8.72
N ILE A 13 8.90 -14.27 -9.51
CA ILE A 13 8.40 -12.90 -9.40
C ILE A 13 7.28 -12.69 -10.41
N GLU A 14 6.20 -12.03 -9.98
CA GLU A 14 5.08 -11.65 -10.83
C GLU A 14 4.65 -10.20 -10.64
N LEU A 15 4.08 -9.60 -11.68
CA LEU A 15 3.34 -8.36 -11.56
C LEU A 15 1.90 -8.65 -11.11
N LYS A 16 1.44 -7.92 -10.09
CA LYS A 16 0.10 -8.06 -9.55
C LYS A 16 -0.46 -6.70 -9.17
N LYS A 17 -1.76 -6.50 -9.41
CA LYS A 17 -2.51 -5.35 -8.88
C LYS A 17 -3.00 -5.67 -7.48
N ILE A 18 -2.77 -4.76 -6.55
CA ILE A 18 -3.20 -4.86 -5.16
C ILE A 18 -3.79 -3.54 -4.68
N ASP A 19 -4.59 -3.62 -3.62
CA ASP A 19 -5.05 -2.45 -2.88
C ASP A 19 -4.09 -2.26 -1.69
N HIS A 20 -3.18 -1.28 -1.79
CA HIS A 20 -2.35 -0.89 -0.66
C HIS A 20 -3.14 0.04 0.26
N TYR A 21 -3.24 -0.29 1.55
CA TYR A 21 -3.99 0.53 2.51
C TYR A 21 -3.06 1.32 3.42
N ILE A 22 -3.31 2.62 3.50
CA ILE A 22 -2.59 3.54 4.38
C ILE A 22 -3.56 4.01 5.45
N LYS A 23 -3.28 3.66 6.71
CA LYS A 23 -4.11 4.03 7.86
C LYS A 23 -3.39 5.05 8.75
N ARG A 24 -4.09 6.13 9.11
CA ARG A 24 -3.71 7.04 10.21
C ARG A 24 -4.95 7.32 11.05
N ASP A 25 -4.84 7.15 12.35
CA ASP A 25 -5.96 7.22 13.29
C ASP A 25 -7.15 6.36 12.85
N TYR A 26 -8.27 7.00 12.48
CA TYR A 26 -9.49 6.35 12.00
C TYR A 26 -9.68 6.44 10.49
N ASN A 27 -8.80 7.15 9.78
CA ASN A 27 -8.87 7.30 8.33
C ASN A 27 -8.04 6.19 7.65
N ILE A 28 -8.60 5.63 6.58
CA ILE A 28 -7.95 4.62 5.74
C ILE A 28 -8.09 5.09 4.28
N VAL A 29 -6.97 5.08 3.55
CA VAL A 29 -6.94 5.31 2.10
C VAL A 29 -6.49 4.03 1.42
N PHE A 30 -7.23 3.61 0.40
CA PHE A 30 -6.86 2.52 -0.50
C PHE A 30 -6.17 3.11 -1.73
N VAL A 31 -5.04 2.55 -2.11
CA VAL A 31 -4.26 2.94 -3.28
C VAL A 31 -4.06 1.72 -4.16
N ASP A 32 -4.71 1.73 -5.32
CA ASP A 32 -4.57 0.68 -6.31
C ASP A 32 -3.19 0.81 -6.97
N VAL A 33 -2.35 -0.20 -6.79
CA VAL A 33 -0.97 -0.20 -7.32
C VAL A 33 -0.63 -1.53 -7.97
N GLU A 34 0.13 -1.46 -9.06
CA GLU A 34 0.79 -2.62 -9.64
C GLU A 34 2.17 -2.79 -9.02
N VAL A 35 2.47 -3.98 -8.54
CA VAL A 35 3.69 -4.30 -7.78
C VAL A 35 4.32 -5.58 -8.30
N GLU A 36 5.62 -5.71 -8.08
CA GLU A 36 6.28 -7.00 -8.18
C GLU A 36 6.06 -7.78 -6.88
N SER A 37 5.66 -9.04 -6.96
CA SER A 37 5.47 -9.91 -5.80
C SER A 37 6.07 -11.30 -5.99
N CYS A 38 6.54 -11.90 -4.91
CA CYS A 38 7.06 -13.26 -4.95
C CYS A 38 5.93 -14.27 -4.77
N LYS A 39 5.68 -15.13 -5.78
CA LYS A 39 4.68 -16.20 -5.71
C LYS A 39 4.92 -17.22 -4.60
N LYS A 40 6.17 -17.35 -4.14
CA LYS A 40 6.57 -18.36 -3.15
C LYS A 40 6.30 -17.92 -1.72
N CYS A 41 6.70 -16.71 -1.35
CA CYS A 41 6.60 -16.22 0.04
C CYS A 41 5.65 -15.03 0.22
N GLY A 42 5.15 -14.44 -0.87
CA GLY A 42 4.21 -13.31 -0.82
C GLY A 42 4.85 -11.94 -0.60
N GLU A 43 6.18 -11.83 -0.60
CA GLU A 43 6.85 -10.54 -0.49
C GLU A 43 6.43 -9.60 -1.63
N ILE A 44 6.12 -8.35 -1.30
CA ILE A 44 5.73 -7.31 -2.25
C ILE A 44 6.81 -6.25 -2.31
N TYR A 45 7.16 -5.81 -3.51
CA TYR A 45 8.15 -4.78 -3.77
C TYR A 45 7.50 -3.54 -4.34
N PHE A 46 7.69 -2.41 -3.66
CA PHE A 46 7.25 -1.10 -4.13
C PHE A 46 8.43 -0.35 -4.75
N THR A 47 8.15 0.46 -5.77
CA THR A 47 9.14 1.38 -6.34
C THR A 47 9.36 2.59 -5.42
N PRO A 48 10.49 3.31 -5.55
CA PRO A 48 10.71 4.55 -4.82
C PRO A 48 9.59 5.59 -5.03
N GLU A 49 9.02 5.67 -6.23
CA GLU A 49 7.91 6.58 -6.55
C GLU A 49 6.63 6.20 -5.81
N GLN A 50 6.33 4.90 -5.71
CA GLN A 50 5.19 4.40 -4.94
C GLN A 50 5.37 4.69 -3.45
N ILE A 51 6.58 4.45 -2.91
CA ILE A 51 6.88 4.78 -1.51
C ILE A 51 6.68 6.27 -1.24
N LYS A 52 7.20 7.15 -2.10
CA LYS A 52 7.01 8.60 -1.97
C LYS A 52 5.54 9.00 -1.99
N LEU A 53 4.75 8.43 -2.90
CA LEU A 53 3.30 8.64 -2.95
C LEU A 53 2.63 8.22 -1.63
N PHE A 54 3.02 7.08 -1.06
CA PHE A 54 2.47 6.61 0.21
C PHE A 54 2.83 7.52 1.38
N GLU A 55 4.05 8.07 1.40
CA GLU A 55 4.48 9.05 2.39
C GLU A 55 3.66 10.34 2.29
N ASP A 56 3.45 10.87 1.09
CA ASP A 56 2.64 12.06 0.84
C ASP A 56 1.17 11.86 1.29
N ILE A 57 0.57 10.72 0.96
CA ILE A 57 -0.79 10.35 1.41
C ILE A 57 -0.84 10.22 2.93
N SER A 58 0.14 9.54 3.52
CA SER A 58 0.26 9.40 4.98
C SER A 58 0.31 10.75 5.67
N GLU A 59 1.06 11.71 5.13
CA GLU A 59 1.20 13.05 5.71
C GLU A 59 -0.09 13.85 5.60
N LYS A 60 -0.79 13.78 4.46
CA LYS A 60 -2.15 14.33 4.30
C LYS A 60 -3.13 13.78 5.34
N LEU A 61 -3.11 12.45 5.56
CA LEU A 61 -3.99 11.80 6.52
C LEU A 61 -3.73 12.25 7.97
N LYS A 62 -2.45 12.38 8.38
CA LYS A 62 -2.10 12.93 9.70
C LYS A 62 -2.62 14.35 9.92
N GLN A 63 -2.65 15.15 8.85
CA GLN A 63 -3.12 16.53 8.88
C GLN A 63 -4.63 16.67 8.61
N ASN A 64 -5.37 15.55 8.48
CA ASN A 64 -6.78 15.51 8.08
C ASN A 64 -7.09 16.25 6.77
N LYS A 65 -6.10 16.37 5.87
CA LYS A 65 -6.25 17.01 4.55
C LYS A 65 -6.72 15.98 3.53
N THR A 66 -8.01 15.65 3.55
CA THR A 66 -8.59 14.59 2.71
C THR A 66 -9.58 15.11 1.67
N ASN A 67 -9.59 16.41 1.40
CA ASN A 67 -10.55 17.05 0.48
C ASN A 67 -10.41 16.56 -0.97
N ASP A 68 -9.24 16.07 -1.35
CA ASP A 68 -8.92 15.48 -2.64
C ASP A 68 -9.11 13.95 -2.69
N PHE A 69 -9.51 13.32 -1.58
CA PHE A 69 -9.76 11.89 -1.54
C PHE A 69 -11.23 11.56 -1.79
N ARG A 70 -11.46 10.46 -2.51
CA ARG A 70 -12.80 9.91 -2.70
C ARG A 70 -13.21 9.07 -1.49
N VAL A 71 -14.38 9.35 -0.93
CA VAL A 71 -14.99 8.50 0.11
C VAL A 71 -15.47 7.19 -0.53
N VAL A 72 -14.98 6.06 -0.03
CA VAL A 72 -15.33 4.71 -0.51
C VAL A 72 -16.03 3.84 0.54
N GLY A 73 -16.15 4.31 1.78
CA GLY A 73 -16.76 3.56 2.88
C GLY A 73 -16.85 4.36 4.18
N LYS A 74 -17.16 3.67 5.28
CA LYS A 74 -17.19 4.23 6.64
C LYS A 74 -16.28 3.42 7.57
N SER A 75 -15.48 4.11 8.38
CA SER A 75 -14.70 3.52 9.47
C SER A 75 -15.47 3.64 10.78
N PHE A 76 -15.43 2.59 11.61
CA PHE A 76 -16.04 2.59 12.94
C PHE A 76 -15.00 2.18 13.98
N LYS A 77 -14.98 2.85 15.13
CA LYS A 77 -14.25 2.40 16.32
C LYS A 77 -15.25 2.09 17.42
N PHE A 78 -15.19 0.86 17.92
CA PHE A 78 -15.89 0.44 19.12
C PHE A 78 -14.86 0.34 20.25
N ASN A 79 -15.14 0.96 21.39
CA ASN A 79 -14.32 0.84 22.59
C ASN A 79 -15.00 -0.17 23.53
N ILE A 80 -14.20 -1.07 24.11
CA ILE A 80 -14.63 -2.02 25.14
C ILE A 80 -14.39 -1.38 26.51
#